data_AF-A0A7S3IMF0-F1
#
_entry.id   AF-A0A7S3IMF0-F1
#
_cell.length_a   1.000
_cell.length_b   1.000
_cell.length_c   1.000
_cell.angle_alpha   90.00
_cell.angle_beta   90.00
_cell.angle_gamma   90.00
#
_symmetry.space_group_name_H-M   'P 1'
#
loop_
_entity.id
_entity.type
_entity.pdbx_description
1 polymer ?
#
loop_
_entity_poly.entity_id
_entity_poly.type
_entity_poly.pdbx_seq_one_letter_code
_entity_poly.pdbx_strand_id
1 'polypeptide(L)'
;MDHVEHEFINFIANHGRSYGTKEEYDFRHQHFRRTFLEVGALNKKNTWSTHKVNKFSDLTPAERKKVAGSSIADLRSVSKKFDLNNTITNPSQ
;
A
#
# COMPACT_ATOMS: atom_id res chain seq x y z
N MET A 1 13.51 25.49 0.79
CA MET A 1 13.18 24.09 1.09
C MET A 1 11.69 23.93 0.87
N ASP A 2 11.28 23.06 -0.04
CA ASP A 2 9.85 22.75 -0.25
C ASP A 2 9.30 22.05 1.00
N HIS A 3 8.04 22.29 1.36
CA HIS A 3 7.44 21.68 2.56
C HIS A 3 7.46 20.15 2.49
N VAL A 4 7.23 19.60 1.30
CA VAL A 4 7.25 18.15 1.05
C VAL A 4 8.65 17.56 1.24
N GLU A 5 9.70 18.29 0.86
CA GLU A 5 11.08 17.85 1.00
C GLU A 5 11.47 17.73 2.48
N HIS A 6 11.06 18.70 3.30
CA HIS A 6 11.25 18.65 4.75
C HIS A 6 10.54 17.43 5.38
N GLU A 7 9.30 17.17 4.95
CA GLU A 7 8.54 16.00 5.41
C GLU A 7 9.17 14.68 4.95
N PHE A 8 9.82 14.66 3.78
CA PHE A 8 10.53 13.49 3.29
C PHE A 8 11.79 13.21 4.11
N ILE A 9 12.55 14.24 4.48
CA ILE A 9 13.71 14.11 5.39
C ILE A 9 13.26 13.56 6.75
N ASN A 10 12.17 14.09 7.30
CA ASN A 10 11.60 13.59 8.55
C ASN A 10 11.15 12.13 8.42
N PHE A 11 10.52 11.78 7.30
CA PHE A 11 10.13 10.40 7.00
C PHE A 11 11.34 9.46 6.97
N ILE A 12 12.43 9.87 6.31
CA ILE A 12 13.67 9.09 6.24
C ILE A 12 14.22 8.84 7.65
N ALA A 13 14.33 9.89 8.46
CA ALA A 13 14.84 9.80 9.83
C ALA A 13 13.94 8.92 10.73
N ASN A 14 12.62 9.14 10.70
CA ASN A 14 11.68 8.45 11.57
C ASN A 14 11.50 6.96 11.24
N HIS A 15 11.70 6.59 9.97
CA HIS A 15 11.52 5.21 9.52
C HIS A 15 12.83 4.50 9.17
N GLY A 16 13.99 5.11 9.46
CA GLY A 16 15.30 4.53 9.21
C GLY A 16 15.52 4.18 7.74
N ARG A 17 15.03 5.01 6.81
CA ARG A 17 15.21 4.77 5.37
C ARG A 17 16.64 5.15 4.96
N SER A 18 17.17 4.40 4.00
CA SER A 18 18.42 4.70 3.33
C SER A 18 18.28 4.27 1.88
N TYR A 19 18.74 5.10 0.96
CA TYR A 19 18.64 4.87 -0.48
C TYR A 19 20.05 4.85 -1.05
N GLY A 20 20.37 3.81 -1.83
CA GLY A 20 21.76 3.50 -2.20
C GLY A 20 22.30 4.39 -3.30
N THR A 21 21.43 4.98 -4.12
CA THR A 21 21.79 5.85 -5.23
C THR A 21 20.95 7.11 -5.25
N LYS A 22 21.44 8.14 -5.97
CA LYS A 22 20.69 9.39 -6.16
C LYS A 22 19.41 9.14 -6.94
N GLU A 23 19.44 8.25 -7.93
CA GLU A 23 18.29 7.90 -8.74
C GLU A 23 17.20 7.24 -7.90
N GLU A 24 17.59 6.36 -6.96
CA GLU A 24 16.65 5.76 -6.02
C GLU A 24 16.07 6.81 -5.07
N TYR A 25 16.90 7.72 -4.55
CA TYR A 25 16.45 8.82 -3.71
C TYR A 25 15.41 9.68 -4.43
N ASP A 26 15.72 10.13 -5.65
CA ASP A 26 14.83 10.98 -6.45
C ASP A 26 13.51 10.25 -6.79
N PHE A 27 13.59 8.97 -7.13
CA PHE A 27 12.43 8.12 -7.38
C PHE A 27 11.52 8.00 -6.14
N ARG A 28 12.11 7.72 -4.98
CA ARG A 28 11.39 7.58 -3.71
C ARG A 28 10.80 8.90 -3.25
N HIS A 29 11.53 10.01 -3.44
CA HIS A 29 11.05 11.35 -3.15
C HIS A 29 9.83 11.71 -4.00
N GLN A 30 9.87 11.45 -5.32
CA GLN A 30 8.71 11.67 -6.19
C GLN A 30 7.50 10.84 -5.77
N HIS A 31 7.71 9.58 -5.36
CA HIS A 31 6.63 8.74 -4.89
C HIS A 31 6.03 9.27 -3.58
N PHE A 32 6.88 9.64 -2.63
CA PHE A 32 6.48 10.22 -1.36
C PHE A 32 5.69 11.51 -1.56
N ARG A 33 6.15 12.41 -2.44
CA ARG A 33 5.45 13.66 -2.78
C ARG A 33 4.02 13.39 -3.23
N ARG A 34 3.81 12.43 -4.12
CA ARG A 34 2.48 12.05 -4.60
C ARG A 34 1.60 11.58 -3.43
N THR A 35 2.13 10.69 -2.59
CA THR A 35 1.38 10.17 -1.43
C THR A 35 1.09 11.25 -0.37
N PHE A 36 2.01 12.18 -0.12
CA PHE A 36 1.79 13.31 0.79
C PHE A 36 0.62 14.18 0.34
N LEU A 37 0.57 14.51 -0.96
CA LEU A 37 -0.52 15.28 -1.55
C LEU A 37 -1.85 14.51 -1.50
N GLU A 38 -1.83 13.20 -1.78
CA GLU A 38 -3.01 12.33 -1.69
C GLU A 38 -3.56 12.26 -0.26
N VAL A 39 -2.70 12.15 0.75
CA VAL A 39 -3.10 12.20 2.16
C VAL A 39 -3.74 13.53 2.50
N GLY A 40 -3.16 14.65 2.06
CA GLY A 40 -3.73 15.98 2.26
C GLY A 40 -5.11 16.13 1.61
N ALA A 41 -5.28 15.62 0.39
CA ALA A 41 -6.57 15.61 -0.30
C ALA A 41 -7.61 14.71 0.39
N LEU A 42 -7.19 13.53 0.85
CA LEU A 42 -8.06 12.60 1.56
C LEU A 42 -8.56 13.18 2.89
N ASN A 43 -7.69 13.86 3.65
CA ASN A 43 -8.07 14.54 4.88
C ASN A 43 -9.04 15.71 4.66
N LYS A 44 -8.94 16.41 3.53
CA LYS A 44 -9.91 17.46 3.18
C LYS A 44 -11.28 16.87 2.85
N LYS A 45 -11.32 15.66 2.27
CA LYS A 45 -12.56 14.99 1.85
C LYS A 45 -13.22 14.19 2.98
N ASN A 46 -12.43 13.66 3.91
CA ASN A 46 -12.89 12.70 4.89
C ASN A 46 -13.08 13.36 6.26
N THR A 47 -14.26 13.17 6.85
CA THR A 47 -14.62 13.72 8.16
C THR A 47 -14.48 12.71 9.31
N TRP A 48 -14.35 11.42 9.01
CA TRP A 48 -14.35 10.35 10.03
C TRP A 48 -12.96 9.83 10.39
N SER A 49 -11.96 10.04 9.53
CA SER A 49 -10.60 9.60 9.82
C SER A 49 -9.55 10.57 9.32
N THR A 50 -8.50 10.72 10.12
CA THR A 50 -7.30 11.48 9.77
C THR A 50 -6.21 10.54 9.29
N HIS A 51 -5.68 10.83 8.11
CA HIS A 51 -4.62 10.12 7.44
C HIS A 51 -3.31 10.88 7.62
N LYS A 52 -2.21 10.14 7.73
CA LYS A 52 -0.85 10.70 7.80
C LYS A 52 0.07 9.85 6.94
N VAL A 53 1.21 10.42 6.53
CA VAL A 53 2.30 9.64 5.97
C VAL A 53 2.77 8.59 6.98
N ASN A 54 3.13 7.42 6.49
CA ASN A 54 3.56 6.28 7.29
C ASN A 54 4.68 5.54 6.55
N LYS A 55 5.22 4.48 7.15
CA LYS A 55 6.31 3.68 6.57
C LYS A 55 6.09 3.15 5.15
N PHE A 56 4.87 3.16 4.62
CA PHE A 56 4.53 2.71 3.28
C PHE A 56 4.38 3.85 2.26
N SER A 57 4.63 5.09 2.66
CA SER A 57 4.42 6.28 1.83
C SER A 57 5.43 6.43 0.68
N ASP A 58 6.54 5.71 0.71
CA ASP A 58 7.55 5.66 -0.37
C ASP A 58 7.42 4.44 -1.29
N LEU A 59 6.47 3.55 -1.01
CA LEU A 59 6.27 2.33 -1.77
C LEU A 59 5.32 2.55 -2.94
N THR A 60 5.70 2.03 -4.11
CA THR A 60 4.81 1.94 -5.27
C THR A 60 3.60 1.03 -4.98
N PRO A 61 2.51 1.16 -5.75
CA PRO A 61 1.38 0.22 -5.65
C PRO A 61 1.79 -1.24 -5.80
N ALA A 62 2.74 -1.52 -6.71
CA ALA A 62 3.27 -2.86 -6.91
C ALA A 62 4.05 -3.37 -5.69
N GLU A 63 4.89 -2.53 -5.09
CA GLU A 63 5.64 -2.87 -3.88
C GLU A 63 4.72 -3.05 -2.67
N ARG A 64 3.75 -2.14 -2.47
CA ARG A 64 2.73 -2.31 -1.42
C ARG A 64 1.99 -3.63 -1.56
N LYS A 65 1.62 -4.03 -2.78
CA LYS A 65 0.94 -5.30 -3.03
C LYS A 65 1.80 -6.50 -2.64
N LYS A 66 3.12 -6.46 -2.90
CA LYS A 66 4.06 -7.50 -2.47
C LYS A 66 4.13 -7.59 -0.94
N VAL A 67 4.21 -6.44 -0.25
CA VAL A 67 4.28 -6.37 1.22
C VAL A 67 2.97 -6.78 1.89
N ALA A 68 1.82 -6.49 1.26
CA ALA A 68 0.51 -6.89 1.76
C ALA A 68 0.25 -8.41 1.69
N GLY A 69 1.14 -9.19 1.06
CA GLY A 69 1.07 -10.64 1.06
C GLY A 69 -0.07 -11.24 0.23
N SER A 70 -0.72 -10.48 -0.63
CA SER A 70 -1.77 -11.00 -1.51
C SER A 70 -1.17 -11.82 -2.65
N SER A 71 -0.84 -13.09 -2.40
CA SER A 71 -0.39 -13.97 -3.48
C SER A 71 -1.59 -14.38 -4.34
N ILE A 72 -1.40 -14.41 -5.66
CA ILE A 72 -2.39 -14.98 -6.58
C ILE A 72 -2.60 -16.49 -6.28
N ALA A 73 -1.62 -17.15 -5.67
CA ALA A 73 -1.78 -18.52 -5.18
C ALA A 73 -2.81 -18.62 -4.03
N ASP A 74 -2.87 -17.64 -3.13
CA ASP A 74 -3.85 -17.59 -2.05
C ASP A 74 -5.26 -17.35 -2.58
N LEU A 75 -5.41 -16.48 -3.58
CA LEU A 75 -6.72 -16.24 -4.22
C LEU A 75 -7.24 -17.46 -4.98
N ARG A 76 -6.36 -18.23 -5.64
CA ARG A 76 -6.72 -19.51 -6.30
C ARG A 76 -7.01 -20.64 -5.31
N SER A 77 -6.38 -20.62 -4.13
CA SER A 77 -6.69 -21.55 -3.03
C SER A 77 -8.08 -21.31 -2.45
N VAL A 78 -8.48 -20.05 -2.30
CA VAL A 78 -9.82 -19.68 -1.79
C VAL A 78 -10.93 -20.06 -2.77
N SER A 79 -10.76 -19.84 -4.08
CA SER A 79 -11.79 -20.23 -5.06
C SER A 79 -12.03 -21.74 -5.07
N LYS A 80 -10.95 -22.55 -5.01
CA LYS A 80 -11.04 -24.02 -5.00
C LYS A 80 -11.76 -24.58 -3.77
N LYS A 81 -11.72 -23.88 -2.64
CA LYS A 81 -12.45 -24.27 -1.41
C LYS A 81 -13.94 -23.95 -1.45
N PHE A 82 -14.33 -22.95 -2.24
CA PHE A 82 -15.74 -22.58 -2.40
C PHE A 82 -16.49 -23.56 -3.32
N ASP A 83 -15.80 -24.09 -4.33
CA ASP A 83 -16.37 -25.02 -5.31
C ASP A 83 -16.58 -26.46 -4.78
N LEU A 84 -16.11 -26.79 -3.57
CA LEU A 84 -16.15 -28.15 -3.01
C LEU A 84 -17.38 -28.47 -2.12
N ASN A 85 -18.26 -27.49 -1.84
CA ASN A 85 -19.35 -27.67 -0.88
C ASN A 85 -20.77 -27.63 -1.47
N ASN A 86 -20.93 -27.71 -2.80
CA ASN A 86 -22.26 -27.73 -3.44
C ASN A 86 -22.67 -29.09 -4.05
N THR A 87 -22.24 -30.20 -3.43
CA THR A 87 -22.81 -31.53 -3.74
C THR A 87 -23.72 -31.96 -2.60
N ILE A 88 -24.74 -31.16 -2.29
CA ILE A 88 -25.87 -31.62 -1.48
C ILE A 88 -26.74 -32.49 -2.39
N THR A 89 -26.56 -33.80 -2.23
CA THR A 89 -27.54 -34.88 -2.36
C THR A 89 -28.90 -34.49 -2.97
N ASN A 90 -29.15 -34.88 -4.23
CA ASN A 90 -30.53 -35.10 -4.68
C ASN A 90 -30.89 -36.56 -4.38
N PRO A 91 -31.88 -36.86 -3.52
CA PRO A 91 -32.39 -38.22 -3.38
C PRO A 91 -33.11 -38.63 -4.66
N SER A 92 -32.81 -39.84 -5.12
CA SER A 92 -33.45 -40.50 -6.26
C SER A 92 -34.97 -40.60 -6.02
N GLN A 93 -35.74 -40.01 -6.94
CA GLN A 93 -37.15 -40.35 -7.19
C GLN A 93 -37.21 -41.00 -8.56
#